data_AF-A0A117SBD5-F1
#
_entry.id   AF-A0A117SBD5-F1
#
_cell.length_a   1.000
_cell.length_b   1.000
_cell.length_c   1.000
_cell.angle_alpha   90.00
_cell.angle_beta   90.00
_cell.angle_gamma   90.00
#
_symmetry.space_group_name_H-M   'P 1'
#
loop_
_entity.id
_entity.type
_entity.pdbx_description
1 polymer ?
#
loop_
_entity_poly.entity_id
_entity_poly.type
_entity_poly.pdbx_seq_one_letter_code
_entity_poly.pdbx_strand_id
1 'polypeptide(L)'
;MENAGGYHRDIFSGMVATELAKNGYFGEEYRLYGFLCWLNNEKKLITAEKIEECAKIYVDLIEQGALVTPYINYGERVNKPEKKEKTMIALKEKIYDSLDEKYGKELEDNITKYKQKVINSTASNILRDYYLSIEAASAMRVKVQALKWLAGHCKKRGLISQKNYNCLLGLLPKTESDLGEYIKQLSGFAWYTDNRWKYYTNAFLPTVVEKLVQLQKDGYLTSGIVSKEYNLNSKPAYELKVEFQEYLGTVLDDEYLSMVQKLDEMFLKED
;
A
#
# COMPACT_ATOMS: atom_id res chain seq x y z
N MET A 1 8.28 47.32 -28.20
CA MET A 1 8.18 47.71 -26.78
C MET A 1 6.84 47.22 -26.26
N GLU A 2 6.78 46.02 -25.70
CA GLU A 2 5.58 45.49 -25.01
C GLU A 2 6.03 44.19 -24.34
N ASN A 3 6.10 44.18 -23.00
CA ASN A 3 6.14 43.00 -22.13
C ASN A 3 6.42 43.36 -20.65
N ALA A 4 6.67 44.63 -20.31
CA ALA A 4 6.88 45.04 -18.91
C ALA A 4 5.60 45.05 -18.04
N GLY A 5 4.40 45.06 -18.65
CA GLY A 5 3.12 45.11 -17.94
C GLY A 5 2.62 43.77 -17.39
N GLY A 6 3.03 42.64 -17.99
CA GLY A 6 2.62 41.30 -17.54
C GLY A 6 3.33 40.85 -16.26
N TYR A 7 4.65 41.05 -16.21
CA TYR A 7 5.48 40.67 -15.05
C TYR A 7 5.12 41.42 -13.77
N HIS A 8 4.67 42.68 -13.87
CA HIS A 8 4.23 43.45 -12.70
C HIS A 8 2.89 42.97 -12.12
N ARG A 9 2.00 42.41 -12.95
CA ARG A 9 0.69 41.91 -12.50
C ARG A 9 0.82 40.59 -11.74
N ASP A 10 1.66 39.68 -12.22
CA ASP A 10 1.84 38.35 -11.62
C ASP A 10 2.57 38.42 -10.27
N ILE A 11 3.55 39.32 -10.13
CA ILE A 11 4.25 39.55 -8.86
C ILE A 11 3.28 40.18 -7.83
N PHE A 12 2.45 41.15 -8.25
CA PHE A 12 1.44 41.73 -7.38
C PHE A 12 0.34 40.73 -6.99
N SER A 13 -0.13 39.87 -7.90
CA SER A 13 -1.10 38.82 -7.54
C SER A 13 -0.51 37.79 -6.58
N GLY A 14 0.77 37.43 -6.74
CA GLY A 14 1.47 36.54 -5.83
C GLY A 14 1.66 37.15 -4.43
N MET A 15 2.05 38.43 -4.36
CA MET A 15 2.19 39.15 -3.09
C MET A 15 0.85 39.36 -2.38
N VAL A 16 -0.20 39.76 -3.11
CA VAL A 16 -1.57 39.91 -2.58
C VAL A 16 -2.14 38.56 -2.14
N ALA A 17 -1.92 37.48 -2.89
CA ALA A 17 -2.32 36.14 -2.47
C ALA A 17 -1.58 35.68 -1.20
N THR A 18 -0.29 36.03 -1.06
CA THR A 18 0.52 35.69 0.12
C THR A 18 0.09 36.51 1.34
N GLU A 19 -0.25 37.80 1.18
CA GLU A 19 -0.78 38.64 2.27
C GLU A 19 -2.20 38.24 2.67
N LEU A 20 -3.08 37.93 1.71
CA LEU A 20 -4.42 37.40 1.98
C LEU A 20 -4.36 36.03 2.65
N ALA A 21 -3.40 35.16 2.28
CA ALA A 21 -3.16 33.91 2.98
C ALA A 21 -2.68 34.14 4.43
N LYS A 22 -1.76 35.09 4.65
CA LYS A 22 -1.31 35.49 6.00
C LYS A 22 -2.43 36.08 6.87
N ASN A 23 -3.41 36.74 6.25
CA ASN A 23 -4.59 37.30 6.91
C ASN A 23 -5.77 36.31 7.03
N GLY A 24 -5.57 35.02 6.72
CA GLY A 24 -6.61 33.99 6.84
C GLY A 24 -7.74 34.08 5.82
N TYR A 25 -7.62 34.92 4.79
CA TYR A 25 -8.68 35.18 3.80
C TYR A 25 -8.99 33.97 2.91
N PHE A 26 -8.05 33.03 2.77
CA PHE A 26 -8.22 31.82 1.97
C PHE A 26 -8.53 30.56 2.77
N GLY A 27 -8.48 30.62 4.11
CA GLY A 27 -8.56 29.46 4.99
C GLY A 27 -7.45 28.43 4.77
N GLU A 28 -7.32 27.49 5.71
CA GLU A 28 -6.47 26.31 5.56
C GLU A 28 -7.31 25.14 5.06
N GLU A 29 -6.81 24.40 4.06
CA GLU A 29 -7.41 23.13 3.65
C GLU A 29 -6.89 22.01 4.55
N TYR A 30 -7.80 21.39 5.29
CA TYR A 30 -7.51 20.16 6.01
C TYR A 30 -8.01 18.99 5.18
N ARG A 31 -7.14 18.03 4.91
CA ARG A 31 -7.46 16.82 4.17
C ARG A 31 -7.11 15.61 5.02
N LEU A 32 -7.99 14.62 4.98
CA LEU A 32 -7.78 13.35 5.66
C LEU A 32 -7.99 12.21 4.66
N TYR A 33 -7.09 11.23 4.73
CA TYR A 33 -7.15 9.98 3.99
C TYR A 33 -7.51 8.88 4.97
N GLY A 34 -8.30 7.89 4.58
CA GLY A 34 -8.60 6.77 5.46
C GLY A 34 -9.26 5.57 4.79
N PHE A 35 -9.21 4.44 5.50
CA PHE A 35 -9.75 3.15 5.09
C PHE A 35 -10.21 2.35 6.31
N LEU A 36 -11.09 1.37 6.10
CA LEU A 36 -11.45 0.40 7.13
C LEU A 36 -10.51 -0.79 7.05
N CYS A 37 -10.08 -1.26 8.21
CA CYS A 37 -9.20 -2.39 8.40
C CYS A 37 -9.89 -3.39 9.33
N TRP A 38 -9.82 -4.68 9.01
CA TRP A 38 -10.10 -5.76 9.94
C TRP A 38 -8.86 -6.63 10.12
N LEU A 39 -8.38 -6.70 11.36
CA LEU A 39 -7.21 -7.48 11.75
C LEU A 39 -7.42 -7.96 13.19
N ASN A 40 -7.07 -9.22 13.47
CA ASN A 40 -7.17 -9.81 14.81
C ASN A 40 -8.56 -9.68 15.46
N ASN A 41 -9.62 -9.92 14.67
CA ASN A 41 -11.03 -9.79 15.07
C ASN A 41 -11.52 -8.37 15.39
N GLU A 42 -10.75 -7.33 15.05
CA GLU A 42 -11.10 -5.94 15.34
C GLU A 42 -11.24 -5.14 14.04
N LYS A 43 -12.39 -4.47 13.87
CA LYS A 43 -12.62 -3.49 12.78
C LYS A 43 -12.16 -2.11 13.27
N LYS A 44 -11.29 -1.44 12.53
CA LYS A 44 -10.75 -0.11 12.83
C LYS A 44 -10.83 0.80 11.63
N LEU A 45 -11.11 2.08 11.88
CA LEU A 45 -10.84 3.15 10.95
C LEU A 45 -9.37 3.58 11.10
N ILE A 46 -8.63 3.56 10.00
CA ILE A 46 -7.27 4.12 9.93
C ILE A 46 -7.34 5.42 9.15
N THR A 47 -6.72 6.48 9.67
CA THR A 47 -6.67 7.79 9.00
C THR A 47 -5.30 8.42 9.09
N ALA A 48 -4.90 9.16 8.06
CA ALA A 48 -3.68 9.99 8.06
C ALA A 48 -3.91 11.31 7.30
N GLU A 49 -3.19 12.36 7.69
CA GLU A 49 -3.25 13.68 7.02
C GLU A 49 -2.46 13.69 5.70
N LYS A 50 -1.47 12.79 5.57
CA LYS A 50 -0.63 12.62 4.38
C LYS A 50 -0.96 11.32 3.67
N ILE A 51 -1.09 11.37 2.35
CA ILE A 51 -1.44 10.19 1.54
C ILE A 51 -0.32 9.13 1.57
N GLU A 52 0.94 9.56 1.63
CA GLU A 52 2.10 8.67 1.68
C GLU A 52 2.13 7.87 2.98
N GLU A 53 1.78 8.52 4.10
CA GLU A 53 1.64 7.85 5.40
C GLU A 53 0.48 6.86 5.37
N CYS A 54 -0.68 7.28 4.84
CA CYS A 54 -1.83 6.40 4.67
C CYS A 54 -1.48 5.15 3.84
N ALA A 55 -0.80 5.34 2.71
CA ALA A 55 -0.39 4.25 1.82
C ALA A 55 0.65 3.32 2.46
N LYS A 56 1.58 3.84 3.28
CA LYS A 56 2.52 3.01 4.04
C LYS A 56 1.78 2.12 5.04
N ILE A 57 0.92 2.70 5.87
CA ILE A 57 0.12 1.95 6.85
C ILE A 57 -0.77 0.91 6.15
N TYR A 58 -1.31 1.25 4.97
CA TYR A 58 -2.10 0.35 4.15
C TYR A 58 -1.33 -0.91 3.75
N VAL A 59 -0.12 -0.74 3.22
CA VAL A 59 0.75 -1.86 2.82
C VAL A 59 1.14 -2.70 4.04
N ASP A 60 1.54 -2.05 5.14
CA ASP A 60 1.92 -2.74 6.38
C ASP A 60 0.78 -3.62 6.93
N LEU A 61 -0.48 -3.15 6.84
CA LEU A 61 -1.64 -3.91 7.29
C LEU A 61 -1.97 -5.07 6.34
N ILE A 62 -1.82 -4.90 5.03
CA ILE A 62 -1.97 -6.01 4.07
C ILE A 62 -0.93 -7.10 4.33
N GLU A 63 0.33 -6.73 4.57
CA GLU A 63 1.39 -7.69 4.92
C GLU A 63 1.08 -8.43 6.22
N GLN A 64 0.36 -7.78 7.15
CA GLN A 64 -0.15 -8.40 8.37
C GLN A 64 -1.35 -9.33 8.18
N GLY A 65 -1.85 -9.44 6.95
CA GLY A 65 -3.04 -10.21 6.59
C GLY A 65 -4.34 -9.54 7.00
N ALA A 66 -4.37 -8.21 7.09
CA ALA A 66 -5.61 -7.47 7.30
C ALA A 66 -6.51 -7.53 6.06
N LEU A 67 -7.82 -7.52 6.29
CA LEU A 67 -8.78 -7.11 5.29
C LEU A 67 -8.84 -5.59 5.30
N VAL A 68 -8.64 -4.96 4.14
CA VAL A 68 -8.67 -3.50 4.01
C VAL A 68 -9.60 -3.11 2.89
N THR A 69 -10.38 -2.06 3.10
CA THR A 69 -11.15 -1.42 2.01
C THR A 69 -10.22 -0.56 1.17
N PRO A 70 -10.62 -0.12 -0.04
CA PRO A 70 -9.93 0.99 -0.70
C PRO A 70 -9.92 2.22 0.23
N TYR A 71 -8.82 2.97 0.26
CA TYR A 71 -8.79 4.24 0.99
C TYR A 71 -9.51 5.33 0.19
N ILE A 72 -10.12 6.27 0.91
CA ILE A 72 -10.77 7.47 0.36
C ILE A 72 -10.19 8.71 1.02
N ASN A 73 -10.52 9.89 0.50
CA ASN A 73 -10.13 11.15 1.13
C ASN A 73 -11.25 12.18 1.05
N TYR A 74 -11.30 13.02 2.08
CA TYR A 74 -12.12 14.23 2.10
C TYR A 74 -11.26 15.40 2.54
N GLY A 75 -11.54 16.57 1.98
CA GLY A 75 -10.93 17.83 2.35
C GLY A 75 -11.97 18.89 2.64
N GLU A 76 -11.69 19.74 3.60
CA GLU A 76 -12.51 20.90 3.94
C GLU A 76 -11.62 22.12 4.19
N ARG A 77 -12.06 23.28 3.67
CA ARG A 77 -11.34 24.54 3.82
C ARG A 77 -11.94 25.34 4.96
N VAL A 78 -11.08 25.74 5.90
CA VAL A 78 -11.48 26.34 7.17
C VAL A 78 -10.83 27.70 7.34
N ASN A 79 -11.65 28.74 7.48
CA ASN A 79 -11.19 30.13 7.58
C ASN A 79 -10.73 30.53 8.99
N LYS A 80 -10.82 29.63 9.98
CA LYS A 80 -10.46 29.88 11.38
C LYS A 80 -9.70 28.69 11.98
N PRO A 81 -8.42 28.84 12.38
CA PRO A 81 -7.59 27.75 12.88
C PRO A 81 -8.18 27.03 14.10
N GLU A 82 -8.90 27.73 14.98
CA GLU A 82 -9.58 27.17 16.16
C GLU A 82 -10.63 26.09 15.83
N LYS A 83 -11.06 26.00 14.56
CA LYS A 83 -11.99 24.97 14.10
C LYS A 83 -11.30 23.72 13.54
N LYS A 84 -9.97 23.67 13.52
CA LYS A 84 -9.21 22.54 12.97
C LYS A 84 -9.67 21.22 13.57
N GLU A 85 -9.64 21.10 14.91
CA GLU A 85 -9.97 19.83 15.59
C GLU A 85 -11.39 19.37 15.28
N LYS A 86 -12.37 20.28 15.37
CA LYS A 86 -13.77 19.98 15.00
C LYS A 86 -13.90 19.52 13.54
N THR A 87 -13.15 20.14 12.63
CA THR A 87 -13.12 19.78 11.21
C THR A 87 -12.52 18.40 11.02
N MET A 88 -11.42 18.08 11.71
CA MET A 88 -10.79 16.76 11.64
C MET A 88 -11.70 15.65 12.18
N ILE A 89 -12.48 15.91 13.23
CA ILE A 89 -13.49 14.97 13.75
C ILE A 89 -14.59 14.74 12.70
N ALA A 90 -15.15 15.81 12.13
CA ALA A 90 -16.18 15.70 11.10
C ALA A 90 -15.68 14.97 9.83
N LEU A 91 -14.43 15.21 9.43
CA LEU A 91 -13.80 14.49 8.31
C LEU A 91 -13.64 13.00 8.62
N LYS A 92 -13.27 12.61 9.86
CA LYS A 92 -13.18 11.21 10.28
C LYS A 92 -14.54 10.50 10.21
N GLU A 93 -15.58 11.12 10.75
CA GLU A 93 -16.95 10.61 10.70
C GLU A 93 -17.40 10.41 9.25
N LYS A 94 -17.20 11.43 8.39
CA LYS A 94 -17.55 11.35 6.97
C LYS A 94 -16.80 10.25 6.22
N ILE A 95 -15.50 10.05 6.52
CA ILE A 95 -14.74 8.94 5.95
C ILE A 95 -15.33 7.61 6.41
N TYR A 96 -15.61 7.46 7.70
CA TYR A 96 -16.19 6.22 8.25
C TYR A 96 -17.51 5.88 7.57
N ASP A 97 -18.45 6.82 7.56
CA ASP A 97 -19.79 6.61 7.01
C ASP A 97 -19.73 6.23 5.52
N SER A 98 -18.91 6.92 4.73
CA SER A 98 -18.76 6.62 3.30
C SER A 98 -18.12 5.25 3.05
N LEU A 99 -17.14 4.85 3.86
CA LEU A 99 -16.51 3.54 3.74
C LEU A 99 -17.45 2.41 4.18
N ASP A 100 -18.20 2.63 5.25
CA ASP A 100 -19.14 1.65 5.78
C ASP A 100 -20.33 1.45 4.84
N GLU A 101 -20.89 2.54 4.30
CA GLU A 101 -21.94 2.49 3.29
C GLU A 101 -21.49 1.73 2.03
N LYS A 102 -20.27 2.00 1.55
CA LYS A 102 -19.78 1.46 0.27
C LYS A 102 -19.21 0.05 0.38
N TYR A 103 -18.54 -0.28 1.48
CA TYR A 103 -17.75 -1.51 1.62
C TYR A 103 -18.05 -2.28 2.92
N GLY A 104 -18.88 -1.77 3.82
CA GLY A 104 -19.14 -2.38 5.13
C GLY A 104 -19.68 -3.81 4.99
N LYS A 105 -20.70 -3.99 4.14
CA LYS A 105 -21.28 -5.32 3.87
C LYS A 105 -20.26 -6.29 3.25
N GLU A 106 -19.53 -5.85 2.21
CA GLU A 106 -18.50 -6.67 1.56
C GLU A 106 -17.41 -7.09 2.57
N LEU A 107 -17.01 -6.17 3.46
CA LEU A 107 -16.04 -6.46 4.51
C LEU A 107 -16.58 -7.49 5.50
N GLU A 108 -17.84 -7.36 5.94
CA GLU A 108 -18.50 -8.31 6.86
C GLU A 108 -18.68 -9.70 6.26
N ASP A 109 -19.09 -9.77 4.99
CA ASP A 109 -19.23 -11.03 4.25
C ASP A 109 -17.88 -11.74 4.16
N ASN A 110 -16.82 -10.99 3.82
CA ASN A 110 -15.45 -11.48 3.81
C ASN A 110 -15.01 -11.97 5.20
N ILE A 111 -15.23 -11.20 6.27
CA ILE A 111 -14.88 -11.59 7.64
C ILE A 111 -15.56 -12.91 8.01
N THR A 112 -16.86 -13.04 7.70
CA THR A 112 -17.64 -14.24 8.00
C THR A 112 -17.09 -15.44 7.25
N LYS A 113 -16.84 -15.29 5.94
CA LYS A 113 -16.24 -16.33 5.09
C LYS A 113 -14.92 -16.85 5.67
N TYR A 114 -14.04 -15.97 6.13
CA TYR A 114 -12.74 -16.40 6.66
C TYR A 114 -12.82 -17.01 8.05
N LYS A 115 -13.73 -16.55 8.92
CA LYS A 115 -13.92 -17.14 10.26
C LYS A 115 -14.41 -18.58 10.22
N GLN A 116 -15.16 -18.96 9.19
CA GLN A 116 -15.70 -20.31 9.04
C GLN A 116 -14.70 -21.29 8.43
N LYS A 117 -13.58 -20.80 7.90
CA LYS A 117 -12.66 -21.61 7.11
C LYS A 117 -11.73 -22.44 7.99
N VAL A 118 -11.61 -23.73 7.68
CA VAL A 118 -10.67 -24.64 8.36
C VAL A 118 -9.26 -24.37 7.84
N ILE A 119 -8.32 -24.11 8.76
CA ILE A 119 -6.92 -23.85 8.42
C ILE A 119 -6.31 -25.08 7.73
N ASN A 120 -5.81 -24.88 6.51
CA ASN A 120 -5.15 -25.91 5.72
C ASN A 120 -3.62 -25.88 5.98
N SER A 121 -3.06 -26.97 6.50
CA SER A 121 -1.60 -27.05 6.76
C SER A 121 -0.75 -27.04 5.49
N THR A 122 -1.33 -27.34 4.32
CA THR A 122 -0.62 -27.42 3.04
C THR A 122 -0.02 -26.07 2.64
N ALA A 123 -0.75 -24.96 2.79
CA ALA A 123 -0.23 -23.64 2.47
C ALA A 123 0.96 -23.24 3.35
N SER A 124 0.95 -23.67 4.62
CA SER A 124 2.08 -23.44 5.53
C SER A 124 3.33 -24.19 5.08
N ASN A 125 3.18 -25.42 4.57
CA ASN A 125 4.29 -26.20 4.05
C ASN A 125 4.84 -25.56 2.77
N ILE A 126 3.97 -25.15 1.83
CA ILE A 126 4.40 -24.47 0.59
C ILE A 126 5.26 -23.24 0.90
N LEU A 127 4.80 -22.37 1.81
CA LEU A 127 5.55 -21.17 2.20
C LEU A 127 6.89 -21.51 2.86
N ARG A 128 6.91 -22.56 3.69
CA ARG A 128 8.12 -23.01 4.38
C ARG A 128 9.13 -23.61 3.41
N ASP A 129 8.67 -24.45 2.48
CA ASP A 129 9.52 -25.10 1.49
C ASP A 129 10.17 -24.06 0.58
N TYR A 130 9.42 -23.04 0.15
CA TYR A 130 9.97 -21.91 -0.60
C TYR A 130 10.95 -21.07 0.23
N TYR A 131 10.69 -20.85 1.52
CA TYR A 131 11.68 -20.20 2.38
C TYR A 131 12.99 -21.01 2.45
N LEU A 132 12.90 -22.34 2.53
CA LEU A 132 14.05 -23.24 2.62
C LEU A 132 14.78 -23.44 1.28
N SER A 133 14.14 -23.21 0.14
CA SER A 133 14.78 -23.28 -1.19
C SER A 133 15.74 -22.12 -1.46
N ILE A 134 15.66 -21.04 -0.67
CA ILE A 134 16.52 -19.87 -0.84
C ILE A 134 17.89 -20.14 -0.17
N GLU A 135 18.86 -20.60 -0.97
CA GLU A 135 20.17 -21.07 -0.50
C GLU A 135 21.07 -19.97 0.10
N ALA A 136 20.88 -18.70 -0.29
CA ALA A 136 21.75 -17.59 0.11
C ALA A 136 21.03 -16.53 0.97
N ALA A 137 21.65 -16.12 2.07
CA ALA A 137 21.14 -15.06 2.94
C ALA A 137 20.95 -13.72 2.21
N SER A 138 21.79 -13.41 1.22
CA SER A 138 21.66 -12.23 0.36
C SER A 138 20.42 -12.30 -0.53
N ALA A 139 20.12 -13.46 -1.11
CA ALA A 139 18.91 -13.69 -1.89
C ALA A 139 17.65 -13.59 -1.02
N MET A 140 17.73 -14.10 0.22
CA MET A 140 16.62 -13.99 1.19
C MET A 140 16.26 -12.54 1.50
N ARG A 141 17.26 -11.69 1.79
CA ARG A 141 17.03 -10.26 2.10
C ARG A 141 16.21 -9.55 1.03
N VAL A 142 16.46 -9.88 -0.23
CA VAL A 142 15.78 -9.31 -1.40
C VAL A 142 14.32 -9.78 -1.48
N LYS A 143 14.03 -11.03 -1.05
CA LYS A 143 12.69 -11.65 -1.12
C LYS A 143 11.80 -11.44 0.11
N VAL A 144 12.31 -10.83 1.19
CA VAL A 144 11.57 -10.68 2.47
C VAL A 144 10.20 -10.03 2.29
N GLN A 145 10.11 -8.90 1.59
CA GLN A 145 8.84 -8.18 1.44
C GLN A 145 7.80 -9.01 0.67
N ALA A 146 8.22 -9.68 -0.40
CA ALA A 146 7.36 -10.57 -1.18
C ALA A 146 6.84 -11.74 -0.34
N LEU A 147 7.68 -12.30 0.54
CA LEU A 147 7.32 -13.35 1.49
C LEU A 147 6.37 -12.86 2.60
N LYS A 148 6.62 -11.68 3.18
CA LYS A 148 5.73 -11.05 4.17
C LYS A 148 4.34 -10.86 3.58
N TRP A 149 4.27 -10.28 2.38
CA TRP A 149 3.00 -10.10 1.70
C TRP A 149 2.29 -11.43 1.45
N LEU A 150 3.00 -12.45 0.97
CA LEU A 150 2.38 -13.73 0.66
C LEU A 150 1.88 -14.46 1.92
N ALA A 151 2.63 -14.38 3.02
CA ALA A 151 2.22 -14.88 4.32
C ALA A 151 0.96 -14.13 4.83
N GLY A 152 0.95 -12.80 4.71
CA GLY A 152 -0.21 -11.96 5.01
C GLY A 152 -1.41 -12.34 4.16
N HIS A 153 -1.22 -12.53 2.86
CA HIS A 153 -2.26 -12.95 1.93
C HIS A 153 -2.86 -14.30 2.33
N CYS A 154 -2.01 -15.29 2.64
CA CYS A 154 -2.47 -16.60 3.11
C CYS A 154 -3.24 -16.50 4.44
N LYS A 155 -2.75 -15.69 5.37
CA LYS A 155 -3.41 -15.46 6.66
C LYS A 155 -4.79 -14.81 6.45
N LYS A 156 -4.85 -13.76 5.64
CA LYS A 156 -6.08 -13.04 5.27
C LYS A 156 -7.14 -14.00 4.71
N ARG A 157 -6.70 -14.95 3.88
CA ARG A 157 -7.57 -15.95 3.23
C ARG A 157 -7.91 -17.16 4.12
N GLY A 158 -7.43 -17.20 5.36
CA GLY A 158 -7.61 -18.35 6.26
C GLY A 158 -6.80 -19.59 5.89
N LEU A 159 -5.84 -19.48 4.96
CA LEU A 159 -5.00 -20.60 4.52
C LEU A 159 -3.95 -20.99 5.56
N ILE A 160 -3.53 -20.04 6.42
CA ILE A 160 -2.59 -20.33 7.51
C ILE A 160 -3.08 -19.73 8.83
N SER A 161 -2.69 -20.37 9.94
CA SER A 161 -3.01 -19.87 11.29
C SER A 161 -2.16 -18.65 11.66
N GLN A 162 -2.62 -17.86 12.64
CA GLN A 162 -1.83 -16.79 13.24
C GLN A 162 -0.48 -17.30 13.80
N LYS A 163 -0.47 -18.52 14.38
CA LYS A 163 0.73 -19.16 14.89
C LYS A 163 1.74 -19.44 13.78
N ASN A 164 1.29 -20.00 12.65
CA ASN A 164 2.16 -20.32 11.52
C ASN A 164 2.67 -19.04 10.83
N TYR A 165 1.81 -18.03 10.70
CA TYR A 165 2.19 -16.70 10.22
C TYR A 165 3.30 -16.10 11.09
N ASN A 166 3.14 -16.08 12.42
CA ASN A 166 4.14 -15.56 13.34
C ASN A 166 5.44 -16.37 13.29
N CYS A 167 5.34 -17.70 13.17
CA CYS A 167 6.51 -18.57 13.05
C CYS A 167 7.31 -18.26 11.79
N LEU A 168 6.64 -18.13 10.63
CA LEU A 168 7.28 -17.77 9.37
C LEU A 168 7.93 -16.38 9.43
N LEU A 169 7.22 -15.38 9.95
CA LEU A 169 7.79 -14.03 10.11
C LEU A 169 8.99 -14.00 11.04
N GLY A 170 9.01 -14.83 12.09
CA GLY A 170 10.15 -14.96 12.99
C GLY A 170 11.41 -15.55 12.33
N LEU A 171 11.26 -16.21 11.18
CA LEU A 171 12.38 -16.72 10.38
C LEU A 171 12.93 -15.67 9.41
N LEU A 172 12.12 -14.68 9.02
CA LEU A 172 12.55 -13.68 8.04
C LEU A 172 13.56 -12.71 8.65
N PRO A 173 14.67 -12.39 7.94
CA PRO A 173 15.62 -11.41 8.41
C PRO A 173 14.97 -10.03 8.50
N LYS A 174 15.41 -9.23 9.48
CA LYS A 174 15.03 -7.82 9.55
C LYS A 174 15.58 -7.09 8.33
N THR A 175 14.74 -6.28 7.71
CA THR A 175 15.13 -5.31 6.68
C THR A 175 15.44 -4.00 7.38
N GLU A 176 16.71 -3.68 7.53
CA GLU A 176 17.15 -2.36 7.99
C GLU A 176 17.49 -1.51 6.76
N SER A 177 17.16 -0.21 6.83
CA SER A 177 17.61 0.74 5.82
C SER A 177 19.01 1.21 6.19
N ASP A 178 19.97 0.94 5.32
CA ASP A 178 21.36 1.40 5.46
C ASP A 178 21.57 2.77 4.80
N LEU A 179 20.52 3.38 4.25
CA LEU A 179 20.60 4.62 3.50
C LEU A 179 20.23 5.81 4.40
N GLY A 180 21.06 6.85 4.41
CA GLY A 180 20.86 8.08 5.19
C GLY A 180 19.72 8.97 4.64
N GLU A 181 19.71 10.27 4.95
CA GLU A 181 18.54 11.16 4.75
C GLU A 181 18.09 11.40 3.28
N TYR A 182 18.87 11.02 2.26
CA TYR A 182 18.57 11.28 0.84
C TYR A 182 18.13 10.02 0.10
N ILE A 183 16.90 9.59 0.37
CA ILE A 183 16.34 8.35 -0.17
C ILE A 183 15.27 8.65 -1.22
N LYS A 184 15.39 7.97 -2.36
CA LYS A 184 14.29 7.77 -3.30
C LYS A 184 13.80 6.34 -3.19
N GLN A 185 12.53 6.15 -2.90
CA GLN A 185 11.90 4.82 -2.90
C GLN A 185 11.20 4.60 -4.24
N LEU A 186 11.41 3.43 -4.84
CA LEU A 186 10.57 2.92 -5.93
C LEU A 186 9.81 1.72 -5.41
N SER A 187 8.54 1.60 -5.84
CA SER A 187 7.64 0.54 -5.44
C SER A 187 6.92 -0.04 -6.64
N GLY A 188 6.56 -1.32 -6.56
CA GLY A 188 5.92 -2.02 -7.67
C GLY A 188 5.46 -3.41 -7.32
N PHE A 189 4.72 -4.02 -8.25
CA PHE A 189 4.14 -5.35 -8.10
C PHE A 189 3.93 -5.98 -9.48
N ALA A 190 3.58 -7.27 -9.51
CA ALA A 190 3.21 -8.01 -10.70
C ALA A 190 1.71 -8.32 -10.71
N TRP A 191 1.08 -8.39 -11.88
CA TRP A 191 -0.27 -8.91 -12.05
C TRP A 191 -0.37 -9.84 -13.25
N TYR A 192 -1.25 -10.83 -13.15
CA TYR A 192 -1.43 -11.85 -14.18
C TYR A 192 -2.55 -11.47 -15.14
N THR A 193 -2.26 -11.40 -16.43
CA THR A 193 -3.20 -11.05 -17.50
C THR A 193 -2.69 -11.58 -18.84
N ASP A 194 -3.58 -11.96 -19.76
CA ASP A 194 -3.20 -12.51 -21.07
C ASP A 194 -2.22 -13.71 -20.96
N ASN A 195 -2.42 -14.59 -19.98
CA ASN A 195 -1.55 -15.73 -19.64
C ASN A 195 -0.08 -15.36 -19.32
N ARG A 196 0.18 -14.12 -18.88
CA ARG A 196 1.52 -13.67 -18.51
C ARG A 196 1.50 -12.73 -17.31
N TRP A 197 2.61 -12.66 -16.61
CA TRP A 197 2.85 -11.65 -15.58
C TRP A 197 3.30 -10.34 -16.22
N LYS A 198 2.68 -9.23 -15.81
CA LYS A 198 3.09 -7.86 -16.14
C LYS A 198 3.49 -7.15 -14.87
N TYR A 199 4.42 -6.19 -14.98
CA TYR A 199 4.98 -5.46 -13.84
C TYR A 199 4.58 -3.98 -13.87
N TYR A 200 4.18 -3.45 -12.71
CA TYR A 200 3.87 -2.04 -12.52
C TYR A 200 4.88 -1.44 -11.54
N THR A 201 5.39 -0.25 -11.86
CA THR A 201 6.42 0.44 -11.06
C THR A 201 6.12 1.93 -10.98
N ASN A 202 6.23 2.52 -9.79
CA ASN A 202 6.15 3.96 -9.59
C ASN A 202 7.00 4.41 -8.40
N ALA A 203 7.47 5.67 -8.41
CA ALA A 203 8.13 6.29 -7.26
C ALA A 203 7.15 6.79 -6.19
N PHE A 204 5.88 6.96 -6.57
CA PHE A 204 4.84 7.41 -5.67
C PHE A 204 3.99 6.22 -5.22
N LEU A 205 4.24 5.75 -3.98
CA LEU A 205 3.58 4.59 -3.38
C LEU A 205 2.04 4.66 -3.46
N PRO A 206 1.37 5.82 -3.20
CA PRO A 206 -0.08 5.90 -3.33
C PRO A 206 -0.61 5.46 -4.69
N THR A 207 0.03 5.86 -5.79
CA THR A 207 -0.39 5.42 -7.14
C THR A 207 -0.16 3.92 -7.34
N VAL A 208 0.85 3.32 -6.69
CA VAL A 208 1.05 1.86 -6.72
C VAL A 208 -0.09 1.15 -5.99
N VAL A 209 -0.48 1.63 -4.81
CA VAL A 209 -1.60 1.07 -4.04
C VAL A 209 -2.92 1.20 -4.81
N GLU A 210 -3.23 2.38 -5.35
CA GLU A 210 -4.43 2.61 -6.16
C GLU A 210 -4.50 1.65 -7.35
N LYS A 211 -3.37 1.46 -8.06
CA LYS A 211 -3.32 0.55 -9.21
C LYS A 211 -3.50 -0.91 -8.79
N LEU A 212 -2.90 -1.33 -7.69
CA LEU A 212 -3.05 -2.68 -7.12
C LEU A 212 -4.52 -2.95 -6.77
N VAL A 213 -5.14 -2.04 -6.00
CA VAL A 213 -6.53 -2.16 -5.56
C VAL A 213 -7.50 -2.20 -6.74
N GLN A 214 -7.28 -1.35 -7.75
CA GLN A 214 -8.08 -1.38 -8.97
C GLN A 214 -7.97 -2.72 -9.69
N LEU A 215 -6.76 -3.26 -9.87
CA LEU A 215 -6.56 -4.56 -10.51
C LEU A 215 -7.19 -5.71 -9.73
N GLN A 216 -7.10 -5.69 -8.39
CA GLN A 216 -7.75 -6.68 -7.53
C GLN A 216 -9.28 -6.61 -7.65
N LYS A 217 -9.84 -5.40 -7.72
CA LYS A 217 -11.27 -5.19 -7.94
C LYS A 217 -11.74 -5.70 -9.30
N ASP A 218 -10.89 -5.55 -10.32
CA ASP A 218 -11.13 -6.06 -11.67
C ASP A 218 -10.93 -7.59 -11.79
N GLY A 219 -10.61 -8.27 -10.68
CA GLY A 219 -10.48 -9.73 -10.61
C GLY A 219 -9.13 -10.27 -11.07
N TYR A 220 -8.12 -9.41 -11.25
CA TYR A 220 -6.78 -9.87 -11.61
C TYR A 220 -6.04 -10.43 -10.39
N LEU A 221 -5.31 -11.53 -10.60
CA LEU A 221 -4.34 -12.03 -9.64
C LEU A 221 -3.13 -11.09 -9.58
N THR A 222 -2.74 -10.66 -8.38
CA THR A 222 -1.64 -9.72 -8.15
C THR A 222 -0.63 -10.30 -7.16
N SER A 223 0.64 -9.93 -7.26
CA SER A 223 1.63 -10.10 -6.19
C SER A 223 1.49 -9.01 -5.10
N GLY A 224 2.38 -9.08 -4.11
CA GLY A 224 2.62 -7.99 -3.17
C GLY A 224 3.35 -6.81 -3.78
N ILE A 225 3.22 -5.66 -3.12
CA ILE A 225 4.06 -4.49 -3.38
C ILE A 225 5.43 -4.74 -2.78
N VAL A 226 6.45 -4.59 -3.61
CA VAL A 226 7.85 -4.60 -3.21
C VAL A 226 8.39 -3.20 -3.42
N SER A 227 9.26 -2.76 -2.50
CA SER A 227 9.92 -1.47 -2.53
C SER A 227 11.43 -1.61 -2.38
N LYS A 228 12.16 -0.76 -3.09
CA LYS A 228 13.61 -0.62 -2.93
C LYS A 228 13.95 0.86 -2.80
N GLU A 229 14.86 1.12 -1.88
CA GLU A 229 15.41 2.44 -1.61
C GLU A 229 16.69 2.65 -2.42
N TYR A 230 16.85 3.87 -2.92
CA TYR A 230 17.96 4.32 -3.74
C TYR A 230 18.49 5.64 -3.19
N ASN A 231 19.79 5.86 -3.30
CA ASN A 231 20.36 7.17 -3.02
C ASN A 231 19.91 8.18 -4.09
N LEU A 232 19.34 9.31 -3.67
CA LEU A 232 18.74 10.33 -4.54
C LEU A 232 19.70 10.83 -5.65
N ASN A 233 21.01 10.85 -5.36
CA ASN A 233 22.04 11.39 -6.26
C ASN A 233 22.83 10.31 -7.01
N SER A 234 22.43 9.04 -6.90
CA SER A 234 23.20 7.94 -7.50
C SER A 234 23.08 7.88 -9.02
N LYS A 235 21.86 8.03 -9.56
CA LYS A 235 21.56 7.87 -10.99
C LYS A 235 20.32 8.68 -11.42
N PRO A 236 20.17 8.99 -12.73
CA PRO A 236 18.94 9.54 -13.30
C PRO A 236 17.70 8.67 -13.03
N ALA A 237 16.53 9.31 -12.96
CA ALA A 237 15.28 8.63 -12.61
C ALA A 237 14.87 7.47 -13.55
N TYR A 238 15.21 7.56 -14.85
CA TYR A 238 14.90 6.50 -15.81
C TYR A 238 15.77 5.26 -15.59
N GLU A 239 17.05 5.43 -15.20
CA GLU A 239 17.95 4.30 -14.91
C GLU A 239 17.54 3.60 -13.63
N LEU A 240 17.17 4.36 -12.59
CA LEU A 240 16.62 3.79 -11.35
C LEU A 240 15.36 2.98 -11.62
N LYS A 241 14.53 3.39 -12.58
CA LYS A 241 13.34 2.65 -12.98
C LYS A 241 13.68 1.33 -13.65
N VAL A 242 14.66 1.31 -14.56
CA VAL A 242 15.14 0.07 -15.21
C VAL A 242 15.75 -0.88 -14.17
N GLU A 243 16.64 -0.37 -13.31
CA GLU A 243 17.24 -1.16 -12.22
C GLU A 243 16.17 -1.72 -11.27
N PHE A 244 15.12 -0.94 -10.98
CA PHE A 244 14.02 -1.42 -10.15
C PHE A 244 13.17 -2.48 -10.85
N GLN A 245 12.99 -2.42 -12.16
CA GLN A 245 12.29 -3.47 -12.91
C GLN A 245 13.08 -4.78 -12.92
N GLU A 246 14.40 -4.73 -13.07
CA GLU A 246 15.29 -5.90 -12.94
C GLU A 246 15.25 -6.48 -11.52
N TYR A 247 15.27 -5.60 -10.51
CA TYR A 247 15.09 -5.98 -9.12
C TYR A 247 13.75 -6.68 -8.89
N LEU A 248 12.64 -6.15 -9.42
CA LEU A 248 11.34 -6.81 -9.32
C LEU A 248 11.34 -8.19 -9.96
N GLY A 249 11.97 -8.37 -11.12
CA GLY A 249 12.11 -9.69 -11.76
C GLY A 249 12.92 -10.69 -10.93
N THR A 250 13.83 -10.20 -10.08
CA THR A 250 14.62 -11.04 -9.16
C THR A 250 13.82 -11.40 -7.90
N VAL A 251 13.04 -10.45 -7.37
CA VAL A 251 12.22 -10.67 -6.17
C VAL A 251 11.01 -11.55 -6.50
N LEU A 252 10.31 -11.21 -7.57
CA LEU A 252 9.09 -11.81 -8.08
C LEU A 252 9.43 -12.71 -9.27
N ASP A 253 10.29 -13.68 -9.02
CA ASP A 253 10.71 -14.66 -10.01
C ASP A 253 9.61 -15.71 -10.29
N ASP A 254 9.85 -16.58 -11.27
CA ASP A 254 8.89 -17.58 -11.70
C ASP A 254 8.48 -18.55 -10.57
N GLU A 255 9.40 -18.87 -9.66
CA GLU A 255 9.10 -19.72 -8.49
C GLU A 255 8.12 -19.03 -7.55
N TYR A 256 8.37 -17.76 -7.19
CA TYR A 256 7.46 -16.96 -6.39
C TYR A 256 6.09 -16.82 -7.06
N LEU A 257 6.07 -16.45 -8.35
CA LEU A 257 4.83 -16.19 -9.08
C LEU A 257 4.01 -17.47 -9.30
N SER A 258 4.67 -18.61 -9.54
CA SER A 258 4.02 -19.93 -9.56
C SER A 258 3.38 -20.26 -8.20
N MET A 259 4.06 -19.94 -7.11
CA MET A 259 3.53 -20.13 -5.76
C MET A 259 2.31 -19.23 -5.50
N VAL A 260 2.32 -17.98 -5.95
CA VAL A 260 1.15 -17.08 -5.87
C VAL A 260 -0.07 -17.71 -6.57
N GLN A 261 0.11 -18.23 -7.79
CA GLN A 261 -0.96 -18.91 -8.53
C GLN A 261 -1.48 -20.15 -7.78
N LYS A 262 -0.57 -21.02 -7.31
CA LYS A 262 -0.95 -22.24 -6.57
C LYS A 262 -1.77 -21.92 -5.32
N LEU A 263 -1.38 -20.91 -4.56
CA LEU A 263 -2.07 -20.51 -3.33
C LEU A 263 -3.43 -19.86 -3.63
N ASP A 264 -3.54 -19.10 -4.72
CA ASP A 264 -4.83 -18.54 -5.16
C ASP A 264 -5.79 -19.63 -5.65
N GLU A 265 -5.30 -20.63 -6.39
CA GLU A 265 -6.10 -21.80 -6.78
C GLU A 265 -6.61 -22.60 -5.58
N MET A 266 -5.81 -22.76 -4.52
CA MET A 266 -6.25 -23.40 -3.28
C MET A 266 -7.39 -22.62 -2.63
N PHE A 267 -7.40 -21.29 -2.76
CA PHE A 267 -8.49 -20.47 -2.26
C PHE A 267 -9.78 -20.68 -3.07
N LEU A 268 -9.68 -20.73 -4.40
CA LEU A 268 -10.84 -20.87 -5.30
C LEU A 268 -11.47 -22.28 -5.30
N LYS A 269 -10.71 -23.34 -5.02
CA LYS A 269 -11.20 -24.72 -5.01
C LYS A 269 -11.98 -25.10 -3.73
N GLU A 270 -12.01 -24.23 -2.73
CA GLU A 270 -12.70 -24.45 -1.44
C GLU A 270 -14.04 -23.68 -1.34
N ASP A 271 -14.48 -23.03 -2.42
CA ASP A 271 -15.84 -22.46 -2.61
C ASP A 271 -16.70 -23.38 -3.51
#